data_AF-A0A8S9NBU9-F1
#
_entry.id   AF-A0A8S9NBU9-F1
#
_cell.length_a   1.000
_cell.length_b   1.000
_cell.length_c   1.000
_cell.angle_alpha   90.00
_cell.angle_beta   90.00
_cell.angle_gamma   90.00
#
_symmetry.space_group_name_H-M   'P 1'
#
loop_
_entity.id
_entity.type
_entity.pdbx_description
1 polymer ?
#
loop_
_entity_poly.entity_id
_entity_poly.type
_entity_poly.pdbx_seq_one_letter_code
_entity_poly.pdbx_strand_id
1 'polypeptide(L)' 'MEASAASVTVSVAIAAVLRWIWRTLNWVWFKPKMLESYLRRQGLVGTPYTLLVGDVGNDVVSFLQS' A
#
# COMPACT_ATOMS: atom_id res chain seq x y z
N MET A 1 -10.06 -10.66 -39.23
CA MET A 1 -9.34 -9.46 -38.76
C MET A 1 -9.87 -8.99 -37.39
N GLU A 2 -11.18 -9.07 -37.11
CA GLU A 2 -11.80 -8.69 -35.82
C GLU A 2 -11.19 -9.34 -34.57
N ALA A 3 -10.98 -10.67 -34.59
CA ALA A 3 -10.46 -11.40 -33.43
C ALA A 3 -9.01 -11.03 -33.06
N SER A 4 -8.23 -10.55 -34.04
CA SER A 4 -6.83 -10.17 -33.87
C SER A 4 -6.69 -8.81 -33.18
N ALA A 5 -7.60 -7.87 -33.47
CA ALA A 5 -7.62 -6.57 -32.80
C ALA A 5 -8.07 -6.72 -31.34
N ALA A 6 -9.12 -7.51 -31.10
CA ALA A 6 -9.63 -7.76 -29.75
C ALA A 6 -8.57 -8.42 -28.83
N SER A 7 -7.82 -9.40 -29.34
CA SER A 7 -6.76 -10.07 -28.54
C SER A 7 -5.61 -9.12 -28.19
N VAL A 8 -5.23 -8.23 -29.11
CA VAL A 8 -4.22 -7.20 -28.86
C VAL A 8 -4.70 -6.20 -27.81
N THR A 9 -5.94 -5.73 -27.90
CA THR A 9 -6.52 -4.81 -26.90
C THR A 9 -6.56 -5.44 -25.50
N VAL A 10 -7.01 -6.69 -25.40
CA VAL A 10 -7.03 -7.43 -24.13
C VAL A 10 -5.61 -7.60 -23.56
N SER A 11 -4.63 -7.94 -24.40
CA SER A 11 -3.25 -8.12 -23.97
C SER A 11 -2.64 -6.82 -23.43
N VAL A 12 -2.91 -5.70 -24.10
CA VAL A 12 -2.46 -4.37 -23.65
C VAL A 12 -3.14 -3.98 -22.34
N ALA A 13 -4.44 -4.24 -22.19
CA ALA A 13 -5.17 -3.97 -20.95
C ALA A 13 -4.60 -4.75 -19.76
N ILE A 14 -4.31 -6.05 -19.95
CA ILE A 14 -3.69 -6.89 -18.92
C ILE A 14 -2.31 -6.35 -18.54
N ALA A 15 -1.47 -6.01 -19.51
CA ALA A 15 -0.14 -5.45 -19.26
C ALA A 15 -0.21 -4.11 -18.50
N ALA A 16 -1.19 -3.27 -18.82
CA ALA A 16 -1.43 -2.02 -18.10
C ALA A 16 -1.81 -2.28 -16.63
N VAL A 17 -2.76 -3.19 -16.38
CA VAL A 17 -3.17 -3.57 -15.01
C VAL A 17 -1.99 -4.14 -14.22
N LEU A 18 -1.20 -5.04 -14.81
CA LEU A 18 -0.03 -5.62 -14.16
C LEU A 18 1.01 -4.55 -13.80
N ARG A 19 1.23 -3.59 -14.69
CA ARG A 19 2.13 -2.44 -14.45
C ARG A 19 1.62 -1.55 -13.32
N TRP A 20 0.31 -1.32 -13.25
CA TRP A 20 -0.31 -0.57 -12.16
C TRP A 20 -0.15 -1.29 -10.82
N ILE A 21 -0.42 -2.60 -10.76
CA ILE A 21 -0.23 -3.41 -9.55
C ILE A 21 1.22 -3.33 -9.08
N TRP A 22 2.19 -3.54 -9.97
CA TRP A 22 3.61 -3.46 -9.65
C TRP A 22 4.01 -2.09 -9.11
N ARG A 23 3.52 -1.02 -9.74
CA ARG A 23 3.78 0.36 -9.29
C ARG A 23 3.17 0.63 -7.93
N THR A 24 1.96 0.15 -7.67
CA THR A 24 1.31 0.27 -6.36
C THR A 24 2.05 -0.53 -5.30
N LEU A 25 2.52 -1.75 -5.58
CA LEU A 25 3.36 -2.53 -4.65
C LEU A 25 4.65 -1.78 -4.29
N ASN A 26 5.37 -1.28 -5.29
CA ASN A 26 6.58 -0.48 -5.06
C ASN A 26 6.26 0.79 -4.26
N TRP A 27 5.13 1.44 -4.51
CA TRP A 27 4.72 2.64 -3.79
C TRP A 27 4.29 2.33 -2.35
N VAL A 28 3.54 1.24 -2.13
CA VAL A 28 3.16 0.73 -0.81
C VAL A 28 4.39 0.33 -0.01
N TRP A 29 5.49 -0.09 -0.66
CA TRP A 29 6.76 -0.36 0.03
C TRP A 29 7.56 0.92 0.32
N PHE A 30 7.55 1.90 -0.59
CA PHE A 30 8.28 3.16 -0.42
C PHE A 30 7.60 4.15 0.53
N LYS A 31 6.27 4.24 0.50
CA LYS A 31 5.47 5.15 1.32
C LYS A 31 5.68 4.97 2.83
N PRO A 32 5.73 3.74 3.41
CA PRO A 32 5.99 3.56 4.83
C PRO A 32 7.43 3.95 5.18
N LYS A 33 8.41 3.61 4.32
CA LYS A 33 9.81 4.00 4.52
C LYS A 33 10.01 5.51 4.50
N MET A 34 9.34 6.19 3.58
CA MET A 34 9.40 7.65 3.48
C MET A 34 8.71 8.29 4.67
N LEU A 35 7.51 7.83 5.06
CA LEU A 35 6.79 8.34 6.22
C LEU A 35 7.58 8.15 7.52
N GLU A 36 8.20 6.99 7.73
CA GLU A 36 9.11 6.72 8.84
C GLU A 36 10.31 7.68 8.85
N SER A 37 10.89 7.96 7.68
CA SER A 37 12.01 8.89 7.54
C SER A 37 11.62 10.35 7.81
N TYR A 38 10.43 10.78 7.39
CA TYR A 38 9.91 12.12 7.67
C TYR A 38 9.59 12.29 9.16
N LEU A 39 8.99 11.29 9.80
CA LEU A 39 8.70 11.32 11.24
C LEU A 39 9.99 11.34 12.07
N ARG A 40 10.99 10.51 11.72
CA ARG A 40 12.32 10.56 12.35
C ARG A 40 12.98 11.93 12.23
N ARG A 41 12.85 12.60 11.09
CA ARG A 41 13.37 13.97 10.89
C ARG A 41 12.64 15.01 11.74
N GLN A 42 11.38 14.79 12.08
CA GLN A 42 10.60 15.66 12.96
C GLN A 42 10.88 15.40 14.45
N GLY A 43 11.82 14.51 14.79
CA GLY A 43 12.15 14.16 16.18
C GLY A 43 11.12 13.23 16.84
N LEU A 44 10.11 12.80 16.09
CA LEU A 44 9.12 11.82 16.52
C LEU A 44 9.63 10.43 16.14
N VAL A 45 10.24 9.72 17.09
CA VAL A 45 10.51 8.28 16.99
C VAL A 45 9.17 7.55 17.14
N GLY A 46 8.31 7.69 16.11
CA GLY A 46 7.08 6.91 16.01
C GLY A 46 7.43 5.46 15.74
N THR A 47 6.81 4.54 16.47
CA THR A 47 6.94 3.09 16.30
C THR A 47 6.78 2.69 14.83
N PRO A 48 7.53 1.68 14.34
CA PRO A 48 7.52 1.29 12.94
C PRO A 48 6.10 1.05 12.43
N TYR A 49 5.83 1.53 11.22
CA TYR A 49 4.49 1.58 10.63
C TYR A 49 3.91 0.18 10.47
N THR A 50 2.96 -0.17 11.33
CA THR A 50 2.24 -1.46 11.29
C THR A 50 0.94 -1.21 10.52
N LEU A 51 0.95 -1.47 9.21
CA LEU A 51 -0.19 -1.27 8.30
C LEU A 51 -1.40 -2.13 8.71
N LEU A 52 -2.22 -1.65 9.66
CA LEU A 52 -3.57 -2.15 10.01
C LEU A 52 -3.71 -3.20 11.12
N VAL A 53 -2.63 -3.65 11.78
CA VAL A 53 -2.77 -4.65 12.89
C VAL A 53 -2.77 -4.01 14.28
N GLY A 54 -2.25 -2.79 14.43
CA GLY A 54 -2.06 -2.17 15.76
C GLY A 54 -3.26 -1.37 16.30
N ASP A 55 -4.07 -0.77 15.43
CA ASP A 55 -5.08 0.21 15.86
C ASP A 55 -6.29 -0.46 16.52
N VAL A 56 -6.75 -1.57 15.95
CA VAL A 56 -7.95 -2.28 16.46
C VAL A 56 -7.68 -2.95 17.82
N GLY A 57 -6.44 -3.32 18.13
CA GLY A 57 -6.11 -3.98 19.40
C GLY A 57 -6.08 -3.02 20.60
N ASN A 58 -5.59 -1.80 20.40
CA ASN A 58 -5.40 -0.86 21.51
C ASN A 58 -6.69 -0.17 21.94
N ASP A 59 -7.58 0.13 20.99
CA ASP A 59 -8.89 0.68 21.33
C ASP A 59 -9.68 -0.30 22.19
N VAL A 60 -9.74 -1.59 21.81
CA VAL A 60 -10.46 -2.63 22.56
C VAL A 60 -9.88 -2.83 23.96
N VAL A 61 -8.55 -2.77 24.12
CA VAL A 61 -7.92 -2.88 25.45
C VAL A 61 -8.22 -1.65 26.33
N SER A 62 -8.28 -0.45 25.75
CA SER A 62 -8.67 0.76 26.50
C SER A 62 -10.15 0.77 26.92
N PHE A 63 -11.03 0.16 26.14
CA PHE A 63 -12.46 0.02 26.48
C PHE A 63 -12.74 -1.07 27.52
N LEU A 64 -11.90 -2.10 27.63
CA LEU A 64 -12.03 -3.16 28.64
C LEU A 64 -11.51 -2.76 30.03
N GLN A 65 -10.88 -1.59 30.14
CA GLN A 65 -10.33 -1.06 31.38
C GLN A 65 -11.12 0.16 31.94
N SER A 66 -12.26 0.50 31.32
CA SER A 66 -13.25 1.47 31.80
C SER A 66 -14.45 0.78 32.44
#